data_AF-A0A1S1DAX0-F1
#
_entry.id   AF-A0A1S1DAX0-F1
#
_cell.length_a   1.000
_cell.length_b   1.000
_cell.length_c   1.000
_cell.angle_alpha   90.00
_cell.angle_beta   90.00
_cell.angle_gamma   90.00
#
_symmetry.space_group_name_H-M   'P 1'
#
loop_
_entity.id
_entity.type
_entity.pdbx_description
1 polymer ?
#
loop_
_entity_poly.entity_id
_entity_poly.type
_entity_poly.pdbx_seq_one_letter_code
_entity_poly.pdbx_strand_id
1 'polypeptide(L)'
;MNIPVILYGDDGSLLTRIESQRGRVSVARTVQDFSEAVGMAHTGIARVLLCAHVPAEMSASTVDALAASEVLLAVIAPDNLPLPTQAHRIRPEAALDEILGSLEQAVDAALARPSVGYGIPAQTPNQAPAQAVHQPEAAYGQDAGYGYDAGYGYDSGYSGYGYDNGATGHGVGGYGYDPAAGTAAHAGAPYGADYGSYGIDPPAPAPGAPEPAEASTAPSNEESVLSQAAAIVDSFAPGNDYALHVQNENNDGTLPQHPDINQDPAAPSRYQPGHRLGKIVTVWGTHGAPGRSTIAFNLAALAAQQGQQVCLIDADTYAPSLDALMALEDTGSGLAILCSDADRAQLDEKKAGAIMERVPLKNGTFDFLSGITSSSRWPEVRARAFAEVLEWLKHRYDLVICDVAAPIEVDEELTFDGPAPRRNAATLTALACADRVIALGEADVIGLPRLINLAREVQSRPDLFAPETDVQYWLNRSRREAAGFNPEAKMRDNWARYLSIPLTGVIPYERKVMDRLRRNGEALLEVAPRHAVVQSFEAMLEGMYAVRPIV
;
A
#
# COMPACT_ATOMS: atom_id res chain seq x y z
N MET A 1 19.13 9.37 18.07
CA MET A 1 17.89 9.61 17.30
C MET A 1 17.50 11.07 17.50
N ASN A 2 17.36 11.82 16.40
CA ASN A 2 16.88 13.20 16.41
C ASN A 2 15.35 13.19 16.64
N ILE A 3 14.84 14.05 17.52
CA ILE A 3 13.43 14.18 17.86
C ILE A 3 12.90 15.44 17.17
N PRO A 4 12.26 15.30 16.00
CA PRO A 4 11.67 16.44 15.31
C PRO A 4 10.41 16.90 16.05
N VAL A 5 10.32 18.21 16.29
CA VAL A 5 9.24 18.85 17.04
C VAL A 5 8.51 19.87 16.17
N ILE A 6 7.18 19.85 16.22
CA ILE A 6 6.35 20.98 15.78
C ILE A 6 6.10 21.87 17.01
N LEU A 7 6.47 23.14 16.94
CA LEU A 7 6.18 24.13 17.97
C LEU A 7 4.85 24.82 17.65
N TYR A 8 3.90 24.73 18.58
CA TYR A 8 2.62 25.42 18.49
C TYR A 8 2.56 26.61 19.47
N GLY A 9 2.15 27.77 18.96
CA GLY A 9 1.86 28.96 19.78
C GLY A 9 3.10 29.62 20.41
N ASP A 10 4.29 29.33 19.90
CA ASP A 10 5.54 29.98 20.35
C ASP A 10 5.67 31.39 19.74
N ASP A 11 6.17 32.34 20.54
CA ASP A 11 6.45 33.72 20.12
C ASP A 11 7.88 33.87 19.53
N GLY A 12 8.57 32.75 19.31
CA GLY A 12 9.95 32.66 18.83
C GLY A 12 10.97 32.50 19.95
N SER A 13 10.56 32.63 21.22
CA SER A 13 11.45 32.49 22.36
C SER A 13 11.89 31.05 22.60
N LEU A 14 10.98 30.05 22.45
CA LEU A 14 11.34 28.64 22.58
C LEU A 14 12.10 28.15 21.34
N LEU A 15 11.72 28.58 20.14
CA LEU A 15 12.45 28.25 18.90
C LEU A 15 13.92 28.61 19.00
N THR A 16 14.23 29.88 19.29
CA THR A 16 15.61 30.39 19.37
C THR A 16 16.41 29.66 20.43
N ARG A 17 15.76 29.34 21.55
CA ARG A 17 16.34 28.60 22.68
C ARG A 17 16.69 27.16 22.30
N ILE A 18 15.76 26.42 21.69
CA ILE A 18 15.98 25.03 21.26
C ILE A 18 17.07 24.94 20.19
N GLU A 19 17.06 25.83 19.19
CA GLU A 19 18.08 25.86 18.14
C GLU A 19 19.49 26.17 18.68
N SER A 20 19.59 26.99 19.73
CA SER A 20 20.87 27.36 20.33
C SER A 20 21.58 26.22 21.05
N GLN A 21 20.85 25.20 21.53
CA GLN A 21 21.41 24.10 22.32
C GLN A 21 22.00 22.96 21.50
N ARG A 22 21.77 22.90 20.18
CA ARG A 22 22.24 21.82 19.28
C ARG A 22 22.15 20.41 19.91
N GLY A 23 20.97 20.10 20.47
CA GLY A 23 20.67 18.83 21.15
C GLY A 23 20.03 17.78 20.24
N ARG A 24 19.47 16.72 20.85
CA ARG A 24 18.71 15.69 20.12
C ARG A 24 17.33 16.16 19.67
N VAL A 25 16.86 17.29 20.19
CA VAL A 25 15.56 17.88 19.83
C VAL A 25 15.78 18.95 18.76
N SER A 26 15.07 18.84 17.65
CA SER A 26 15.13 19.83 16.56
C SER A 26 13.73 20.32 16.21
N VAL A 27 13.61 21.60 15.89
CA VAL A 27 12.33 22.17 15.47
C VAL A 27 12.17 21.94 13.97
N ALA A 28 11.16 21.17 13.59
CA ALA A 28 10.82 20.94 12.19
C ALA A 28 9.98 22.09 11.63
N ARG A 29 9.01 22.59 12.41
CA ARG A 29 8.11 23.69 12.06
C ARG A 29 7.61 24.43 13.29
N THR A 30 7.25 25.69 13.09
CA THR A 30 6.52 26.51 14.07
C THR A 30 5.21 26.95 13.45
N VAL A 31 4.11 26.76 14.18
CA VAL A 31 2.74 27.00 13.72
C VAL A 31 1.94 27.76 14.79
N GLN A 32 1.01 28.59 14.35
CA GLN A 32 0.13 29.37 15.24
C GLN A 32 -1.29 28.81 15.30
N ASP A 33 -1.67 27.95 14.35
CA ASP A 33 -2.95 27.25 14.30
C ASP A 33 -2.79 25.80 14.79
N PHE A 34 -3.66 25.37 15.72
CA PHE A 34 -3.55 24.05 16.34
C PHE A 34 -4.04 22.94 15.40
N SER A 35 -5.06 23.21 14.60
CA SER A 35 -5.58 22.26 13.61
C SER A 35 -4.56 22.02 12.50
N GLU A 36 -3.82 23.06 12.10
CA GLU A 36 -2.66 22.92 11.21
C GLU A 36 -1.56 22.06 11.86
N ALA A 37 -1.21 22.33 13.12
CA ALA A 37 -0.20 21.58 13.86
C ALA A 37 -0.50 20.08 13.94
N VAL A 38 -1.76 19.73 14.21
CA VAL A 38 -2.25 18.35 14.25
C VAL A 38 -2.20 17.71 12.87
N GLY A 39 -2.64 18.43 11.83
CA GLY A 39 -2.55 17.95 10.44
C GLY A 39 -1.11 17.63 10.02
N MET A 40 -0.17 18.50 10.37
CA MET A 40 1.26 18.29 10.09
C MET A 40 1.85 17.13 10.91
N ALA A 41 1.46 16.98 12.18
CA ALA A 41 1.87 15.86 13.00
C ALA A 41 1.49 14.50 12.36
N HIS A 42 0.30 14.40 11.76
CA HIS A 42 -0.16 13.18 11.07
C HIS A 42 0.61 12.84 9.78
N THR A 43 1.37 13.79 9.21
CA THR A 43 2.22 13.52 8.03
C THR A 43 3.54 12.84 8.38
N GLY A 44 3.85 12.66 9.67
CA GLY A 44 5.08 12.03 10.15
C GLY A 44 6.29 12.96 10.21
N ILE A 45 6.10 14.27 9.98
CA ILE A 45 7.16 15.29 10.00
C ILE A 45 7.73 15.53 11.41
N ALA A 46 6.98 15.21 12.47
CA ALA A 46 7.41 15.35 13.85
C ALA A 46 7.01 14.17 14.72
N ARG A 47 7.77 13.97 15.80
CA ARG A 47 7.50 12.97 16.84
C ARG A 47 6.92 13.60 18.10
N VAL A 48 7.03 14.92 18.21
CA VAL A 48 6.42 15.71 19.29
C VAL A 48 5.69 16.90 18.68
N LEU A 49 4.46 17.14 19.14
CA LEU A 49 3.79 18.43 19.03
C LEU A 49 3.95 19.15 20.38
N LEU A 50 4.82 20.15 20.43
CA LEU A 50 5.09 20.95 21.64
C LEU A 50 4.27 22.25 21.61
N CYS A 51 3.29 22.34 22.48
CA CYS A 51 2.45 23.52 22.65
C CYS A 51 3.02 24.44 23.73
N ALA A 52 3.40 25.66 23.36
CA ALA A 52 3.91 26.69 24.27
C ALA A 52 2.85 27.18 25.28
N HIS A 53 1.58 27.02 24.93
CA HIS A 53 0.43 27.20 25.81
C HIS A 53 -0.64 26.17 25.47
N VAL A 54 -1.67 26.04 26.31
CA VAL A 54 -2.76 25.08 26.09
C VAL A 54 -3.62 25.53 24.91
N PRO A 55 -3.83 24.68 23.88
CA PRO A 55 -4.70 25.01 22.76
C PRO A 55 -6.18 25.01 23.18
N ALA A 56 -6.95 25.98 22.70
CA ALA A 56 -8.38 26.08 23.01
C ALA A 56 -9.21 24.92 22.42
N GLU A 57 -8.74 24.35 21.31
CA GLU A 57 -9.42 23.28 20.55
C GLU A 57 -8.95 21.87 20.96
N MET A 58 -8.11 21.75 21.99
CA MET A 58 -7.57 20.47 22.42
C MET A 58 -8.66 19.58 23.03
N SER A 59 -8.85 18.41 22.45
CA SER A 59 -9.81 17.39 22.90
C SER A 59 -9.12 16.05 23.18
N ALA A 60 -9.72 15.19 24.01
CA ALA A 60 -9.20 13.84 24.26
C ALA A 60 -9.05 13.03 22.95
N SER A 61 -10.02 13.16 22.02
CA SER A 61 -9.95 12.54 20.69
C SER A 61 -8.76 13.02 19.86
N THR A 62 -8.38 14.29 19.97
CA THR A 62 -7.19 14.82 19.28
C THR A 62 -5.91 14.21 19.85
N VAL A 63 -5.83 14.05 21.18
CA VAL A 63 -4.66 13.43 21.83
C VAL A 63 -4.55 11.95 21.48
N ASP A 64 -5.67 11.23 21.46
CA ASP A 64 -5.70 9.81 21.08
C ASP A 64 -5.33 9.62 19.60
N ALA A 65 -5.75 10.53 18.70
CA ALA A 65 -5.38 10.49 17.28
C ALA A 65 -3.87 10.74 17.06
N LEU A 66 -3.28 11.70 17.77
CA LEU A 66 -1.85 11.96 17.75
C LEU A 66 -1.06 10.76 18.28
N ALA A 67 -1.50 10.18 19.40
CA ALA A 67 -0.88 8.98 19.97
C ALA A 67 -0.96 7.77 19.02
N ALA A 68 -2.08 7.57 18.32
CA ALA A 68 -2.24 6.53 17.29
C ALA A 68 -1.31 6.74 16.08
N SER A 69 -0.83 7.96 15.87
CA SER A 69 0.15 8.32 14.85
C SER A 69 1.58 8.37 15.39
N GLU A 70 1.81 7.85 16.60
CA GLU A 70 3.10 7.86 17.30
C GLU A 70 3.67 9.28 17.52
N VAL A 71 2.80 10.29 17.64
CA VAL A 71 3.17 11.67 17.95
C VAL A 71 2.80 11.97 19.40
N LEU A 72 3.79 12.36 20.19
CA LEU A 72 3.59 12.81 21.56
C LEU A 72 3.07 14.25 21.57
N LEU A 73 1.91 14.49 22.19
CA LEU A 73 1.46 15.85 22.49
C LEU A 73 2.10 16.30 23.81
N ALA A 74 2.93 17.34 23.77
CA ALA A 74 3.54 17.95 24.95
C ALA A 74 3.02 19.38 25.13
N VAL A 75 2.54 19.73 26.31
CA VAL A 75 1.90 21.03 26.56
C VAL A 75 2.54 21.71 27.76
N ILE A 76 3.00 22.94 27.58
CA ILE A 76 3.44 23.79 28.68
C ILE A 76 2.19 24.31 29.38
N ALA A 77 1.91 23.79 30.58
CA ALA A 77 0.69 24.09 31.33
C ALA A 77 0.94 24.04 32.84
N PRO A 78 0.32 24.94 33.63
CA PRO A 78 0.42 24.91 35.08
C PRO A 78 -0.23 23.64 35.65
N ASP A 79 0.32 23.08 36.72
CA ASP A 79 -0.05 21.76 37.26
C ASP A 79 -1.54 21.60 37.62
N ASN A 80 -2.24 22.72 37.85
CA ASN A 80 -3.66 22.76 38.22
C ASN A 80 -4.63 22.65 37.04
N LEU A 81 -4.15 22.72 35.78
CA LEU A 81 -5.02 22.63 34.60
C LEU A 81 -5.23 21.17 34.19
N PRO A 82 -6.47 20.66 34.02
CA PRO A 82 -6.69 19.28 33.58
C PRO A 82 -6.20 19.06 32.15
N LEU A 83 -5.40 18.03 31.92
CA LEU A 83 -4.94 17.59 30.60
C LEU A 83 -5.38 16.14 30.35
N PRO A 84 -5.65 15.73 29.09
CA PRO A 84 -5.94 14.34 28.74
C PRO A 84 -4.79 13.40 29.15
N THR A 85 -5.11 12.16 29.53
CA THR A 85 -4.16 11.19 30.13
C THR A 85 -2.94 10.87 29.26
N GLN A 86 -3.04 11.06 27.94
CA GLN A 86 -1.96 10.80 26.99
C GLN A 86 -1.14 12.05 26.62
N ALA A 87 -1.51 13.24 27.12
CA ALA A 87 -0.76 14.47 26.89
C ALA A 87 0.35 14.63 27.95
N HIS A 88 1.56 14.93 27.50
CA HIS A 88 2.71 15.16 28.35
C HIS A 88 2.74 16.61 28.86
N ARG A 89 2.79 16.80 30.18
CA ARG A 89 2.82 18.15 30.78
C ARG A 89 4.26 18.62 30.96
N ILE A 90 4.51 19.86 30.57
CA ILE A 90 5.73 20.60 30.89
C ILE A 90 5.34 21.77 31.79
N ARG A 91 6.11 22.00 32.86
CA ARG A 91 5.86 23.12 33.78
C ARG A 91 6.23 24.44 33.09
N PRO A 92 5.45 25.53 33.29
CA PRO A 92 5.78 26.83 32.71
C PRO A 92 7.17 27.35 33.10
N GLU A 93 7.59 27.05 34.33
CA GLU A 93 8.88 27.49 34.88
C GLU A 93 10.06 26.55 34.59
N ALA A 94 9.82 25.51 33.77
CA ALA A 94 10.86 24.54 33.42
C ALA A 94 11.99 25.24 32.64
N ALA A 95 13.23 25.00 33.08
CA ALA A 95 14.41 25.43 32.33
C ALA A 95 14.47 24.69 30.98
N LEU A 96 15.15 25.25 29.98
CA LEU A 96 15.20 24.65 28.64
C LEU A 96 15.71 23.20 28.66
N ASP A 97 16.77 22.94 29.41
CA ASP A 97 17.33 21.60 29.60
C ASP A 97 16.32 20.62 30.20
N GLU A 98 15.46 21.11 31.09
CA GLU A 98 14.40 20.32 31.71
C GLU A 98 13.28 20.03 30.70
N ILE A 99 12.92 21.00 29.85
CA ILE A 99 11.94 20.82 28.77
C ILE A 99 12.45 19.75 27.79
N LEU A 100 13.68 19.90 27.29
CA LEU A 100 14.25 18.98 26.31
C LEU A 100 14.45 17.58 26.88
N GLY A 101 14.98 17.47 28.10
CA GLY A 101 15.14 16.18 28.78
C GLY A 101 13.79 15.50 29.04
N SER A 102 12.76 16.28 29.38
CA SER A 102 11.40 15.76 29.58
C SER A 102 10.78 15.24 28.28
N LEU A 103 11.01 15.91 27.15
CA LEU A 103 10.57 15.45 25.84
C LEU A 103 11.29 14.17 25.41
N GLU A 104 12.61 14.10 25.57
CA GLU A 104 13.39 12.90 25.24
C GLU A 104 12.86 11.68 26.02
N GLN A 105 12.68 11.83 27.33
CA GLN A 105 12.19 10.76 28.18
C GLN A 105 10.76 10.33 27.82
N ALA A 106 9.89 11.29 27.51
CA ALA A 106 8.50 10.99 27.17
C ALA A 106 8.35 10.30 25.80
N VAL A 107 9.18 10.66 24.81
CA VAL A 107 9.21 9.99 23.50
C VAL A 107 9.76 8.57 23.63
N ASP A 108 10.86 8.38 24.36
CA ASP A 108 11.44 7.05 24.58
C ASP A 108 10.44 6.14 25.34
N ALA A 109 9.69 6.68 26.30
CA ALA A 109 8.63 5.96 27.02
C ALA A 109 7.41 5.64 26.15
N ALA A 110 7.06 6.49 25.18
CA ALA A 110 5.97 6.24 24.25
C ALA A 110 6.33 5.11 23.26
N LEU A 111 7.58 5.07 22.80
CA LEU A 111 8.10 4.04 21.87
C LEU A 111 8.25 2.66 22.54
N ALA A 112 8.44 2.61 23.85
CA ALA A 112 8.56 1.35 24.60
C ALA A 112 7.21 0.67 24.92
N ARG A 113 6.06 1.30 24.63
CA ARG A 113 4.73 0.73 24.89
C ARG A 113 4.32 -0.24 23.75
N PRO A 114 4.04 -1.53 24.03
CA PRO A 114 3.45 -2.41 23.03
C PRO A 114 2.04 -1.92 22.65
N SER A 115 1.80 -1.72 21.36
CA SER A 115 0.52 -1.24 20.81
C SER A 115 -0.60 -2.21 21.19
N VAL A 116 -1.56 -1.77 22.01
CA VAL A 116 -2.71 -2.59 22.39
C VAL A 116 -3.67 -2.65 21.20
N GLY A 117 -3.75 -3.82 20.56
CA GLY A 117 -4.70 -4.09 19.50
C GLY A 117 -6.15 -4.00 19.98
N TYR A 118 -7.00 -3.37 19.18
CA TYR A 118 -8.45 -3.31 19.41
C TYR A 118 -9.05 -4.73 19.43
N GLY A 119 -9.64 -5.13 20.56
CA GLY A 119 -10.44 -6.37 20.65
C GLY A 119 -10.37 -7.19 21.94
N ILE A 120 -9.65 -6.75 22.99
CA ILE A 120 -9.67 -7.40 24.31
C ILE A 120 -9.95 -6.34 25.38
N PRO A 121 -10.94 -6.54 26.28
CA PRO A 121 -11.13 -5.61 27.39
C PRO A 121 -9.85 -5.58 28.22
N ALA A 122 -9.32 -4.38 28.45
CA ALA A 122 -8.16 -4.16 29.28
C ALA A 122 -8.38 -4.85 30.64
N GLN A 123 -7.57 -5.87 30.94
CA GLN A 123 -7.50 -6.40 32.29
C GLN A 123 -6.97 -5.28 33.18
N THR A 124 -7.81 -4.85 34.12
CA THR A 124 -7.43 -4.08 35.30
C THR A 124 -6.16 -4.67 35.92
N PRO A 125 -5.13 -3.87 36.27
CA PRO A 125 -3.99 -4.38 37.01
C PRO A 125 -4.48 -4.75 38.41
N ASN A 126 -4.68 -6.05 38.65
CA ASN A 126 -5.10 -6.53 39.95
C ASN A 126 -3.90 -6.72 40.85
N GLN A 127 -4.11 -6.27 42.08
CA GLN A 127 -3.47 -6.67 43.33
C GLN A 127 -2.72 -8.00 43.29
N ALA A 128 -1.51 -7.99 43.86
CA ALA A 128 -0.95 -9.14 44.55
C ALA A 128 -0.49 -8.66 45.95
N PRO A 129 -0.27 -9.53 46.94
CA PRO A 129 -0.95 -10.78 47.28
C PRO A 129 -1.40 -10.79 48.76
N ALA A 130 -2.24 -11.74 49.19
CA ALA A 130 -2.34 -12.09 50.60
C ALA A 130 -2.31 -13.61 50.77
N GLN A 131 -1.34 -14.05 51.58
CA GLN A 131 -1.12 -15.43 51.97
C GLN A 131 -2.17 -15.94 52.96
N ALA A 132 -2.52 -17.21 52.75
CA ALA A 132 -2.73 -18.28 53.71
C ALA A 132 -3.25 -17.95 55.13
N VAL A 133 -4.40 -18.58 55.45
CA VAL A 133 -4.63 -19.18 56.78
C VAL A 133 -5.19 -20.60 56.59
N HIS A 134 -4.49 -21.56 57.20
CA HIS A 134 -4.88 -22.93 57.63
C HIS A 134 -6.41 -23.17 57.77
N GLN A 135 -7.02 -24.31 57.44
CA GLN A 135 -6.79 -25.74 57.80
C GLN A 135 -8.04 -26.53 57.26
N PRO A 136 -8.17 -27.88 57.34
CA PRO A 136 -7.25 -28.99 57.08
C PRO A 136 -7.79 -29.98 55.99
N GLU A 137 -6.95 -30.97 55.70
CA GLU A 137 -7.09 -32.09 54.77
C GLU A 137 -8.30 -33.02 55.01
N ALA A 138 -8.83 -33.56 53.92
CA ALA A 138 -9.47 -34.87 53.91
C ALA A 138 -9.01 -35.65 52.67
N ALA A 139 -8.49 -36.85 52.93
CA ALA A 139 -7.73 -37.70 52.04
C ALA A 139 -8.55 -38.30 50.88
N TYR A 140 -7.91 -38.40 49.71
CA TYR A 140 -8.28 -39.37 48.68
C TYR A 140 -7.63 -40.72 48.98
N GLY A 141 -8.45 -41.76 49.05
CA GLY A 141 -8.03 -43.16 48.93
C GLY A 141 -8.47 -43.69 47.57
N GLN A 142 -7.47 -44.17 46.81
CA GLN A 142 -7.46 -45.37 45.94
C GLN A 142 -8.81 -45.84 45.36
N ASP A 143 -8.90 -46.03 44.04
CA ASP A 143 -8.46 -47.30 43.45
C ASP A 143 -8.43 -47.29 41.92
N ALA A 144 -7.70 -48.28 41.41
CA ALA A 144 -7.21 -48.51 40.06
C ALA A 144 -8.25 -48.72 38.95
N GLY A 145 -7.77 -48.63 37.70
CA GLY A 145 -8.41 -49.34 36.58
C GLY A 145 -8.08 -48.83 35.19
N TYR A 146 -7.00 -49.37 34.60
CA TYR A 146 -6.75 -49.67 33.18
C TYR A 146 -7.82 -49.20 32.16
N GLY A 147 -7.55 -48.55 31.03
CA GLY A 147 -6.36 -48.55 30.18
C GLY A 147 -6.80 -48.83 28.73
N TYR A 148 -6.28 -48.02 27.78
CA TYR A 148 -6.09 -48.32 26.35
C TYR A 148 -7.37 -48.55 25.49
N ASP A 149 -7.46 -48.19 24.21
CA ASP A 149 -6.73 -47.36 23.27
C ASP A 149 -7.65 -47.22 22.03
N ALA A 150 -7.27 -46.32 21.14
CA ALA A 150 -7.88 -45.85 19.90
C ALA A 150 -8.48 -46.90 18.94
N GLY A 151 -9.31 -46.41 18.00
CA GLY A 151 -9.52 -47.15 16.75
C GLY A 151 -10.62 -46.62 15.84
N TYR A 152 -10.21 -45.84 14.85
CA TYR A 152 -10.94 -45.36 13.67
C TYR A 152 -11.78 -46.41 12.92
N GLY A 153 -12.80 -45.95 12.19
CA GLY A 153 -13.36 -46.72 11.07
C GLY A 153 -14.61 -46.12 10.44
N TYR A 154 -14.44 -45.51 9.26
CA TYR A 154 -15.49 -45.21 8.27
C TYR A 154 -16.23 -46.48 7.84
N ASP A 155 -17.53 -46.40 7.50
CA ASP A 155 -17.99 -46.73 6.14
C ASP A 155 -19.42 -46.23 5.84
N SER A 156 -19.61 -45.92 4.56
CA SER A 156 -20.81 -45.54 3.83
C SER A 156 -21.78 -46.73 3.65
N GLY A 157 -23.08 -46.43 3.46
CA GLY A 157 -24.06 -47.45 3.09
C GLY A 157 -25.39 -46.86 2.63
N TYR A 158 -25.49 -46.64 1.31
CA TYR A 158 -26.71 -46.39 0.53
C TYR A 158 -27.84 -47.39 0.83
N SER A 159 -29.09 -46.91 0.96
CA SER A 159 -30.27 -47.58 0.36
C SER A 159 -31.47 -46.64 0.31
N GLY A 160 -32.12 -46.60 -0.85
CA GLY A 160 -33.30 -45.78 -1.15
C GLY A 160 -34.63 -46.51 -0.98
N TYR A 161 -35.62 -46.04 -1.74
CA TYR A 161 -37.08 -46.33 -1.73
C TYR A 161 -37.85 -45.57 -0.65
N GLY A 162 -38.96 -44.87 -0.90
CA GLY A 162 -39.83 -44.75 -2.07
C GLY A 162 -41.22 -44.31 -1.57
N TYR A 163 -41.80 -43.31 -2.24
CA TYR A 163 -43.18 -42.78 -2.24
C TYR A 163 -44.29 -43.49 -1.42
N ASP A 164 -45.19 -42.73 -0.78
CA ASP A 164 -46.49 -42.35 -1.40
C ASP A 164 -47.33 -41.34 -0.57
N ASN A 165 -48.32 -40.77 -1.27
CA ASN A 165 -49.21 -39.63 -1.07
C ASN A 165 -50.32 -39.71 0.00
N GLY A 166 -50.90 -38.53 0.29
CA GLY A 166 -52.34 -38.34 0.66
C GLY A 166 -52.54 -37.38 1.83
N ALA A 167 -52.78 -36.07 1.67
CA ALA A 167 -53.92 -35.33 1.09
C ALA A 167 -55.09 -35.02 2.08
N THR A 168 -55.51 -33.75 2.06
CA THR A 168 -56.78 -33.13 2.55
C THR A 168 -56.96 -32.93 4.07
N GLY A 169 -57.51 -31.83 4.60
CA GLY A 169 -58.11 -30.61 4.04
C GLY A 169 -58.70 -29.72 5.17
N HIS A 170 -58.94 -28.43 4.85
CA HIS A 170 -59.89 -27.42 5.41
C HIS A 170 -60.07 -27.25 6.94
N GLY A 171 -60.21 -26.06 7.54
CA GLY A 171 -60.35 -24.69 7.03
C GLY A 171 -60.64 -23.68 8.16
N VAL A 172 -60.53 -22.39 7.80
CA VAL A 172 -61.33 -21.19 8.19
C VAL A 172 -61.69 -20.92 9.66
N GLY A 173 -61.32 -19.73 10.15
CA GLY A 173 -61.95 -19.07 11.30
C GLY A 173 -61.23 -17.79 11.72
N GLY A 174 -61.58 -16.66 11.10
CA GLY A 174 -61.14 -15.33 11.54
C GLY A 174 -62.19 -14.64 12.41
N TYR A 175 -61.76 -13.84 13.37
CA TYR A 175 -62.52 -12.74 13.97
C TYR A 175 -61.53 -11.63 14.35
N GLY A 176 -61.73 -10.44 13.81
CA GLY A 176 -61.19 -9.20 14.37
C GLY A 176 -62.31 -8.42 15.05
N TYR A 177 -61.96 -7.58 16.03
CA TYR A 177 -62.56 -6.26 16.24
C TYR A 177 -61.62 -5.39 17.10
N ASP A 178 -61.47 -4.15 16.66
CA ASP A 178 -60.64 -3.01 17.11
C ASP A 178 -61.51 -2.08 18.04
N PRO A 179 -61.26 -0.76 18.23
CA PRO A 179 -60.20 0.04 18.89
C PRO A 179 -60.74 0.96 20.03
N ALA A 180 -59.86 1.68 20.75
CA ALA A 180 -60.14 3.01 21.36
C ALA A 180 -58.81 3.74 21.69
N ALA A 181 -58.46 4.82 20.99
CA ALA A 181 -58.62 6.25 21.37
C ALA A 181 -57.77 6.68 22.60
N GLY A 182 -56.95 7.73 22.58
CA GLY A 182 -56.69 8.80 21.62
C GLY A 182 -55.84 9.92 22.25
N THR A 183 -55.33 10.82 21.40
CA THR A 183 -54.93 12.24 21.64
C THR A 183 -53.48 12.52 22.12
N ALA A 184 -52.73 13.56 21.68
CA ALA A 184 -52.96 14.70 20.79
C ALA A 184 -51.63 15.17 20.14
N ALA A 185 -51.75 16.13 19.22
CA ALA A 185 -50.74 16.69 18.32
C ALA A 185 -49.92 17.88 18.89
N HIS A 186 -49.01 18.38 18.02
CA HIS A 186 -48.22 19.63 18.00
C HIS A 186 -46.74 19.46 18.41
N ALA A 187 -45.78 19.50 17.47
CA ALA A 187 -45.27 20.61 16.64
C ALA A 187 -44.33 21.56 17.41
N GLY A 188 -43.07 21.67 16.95
CA GLY A 188 -42.12 22.73 17.32
C GLY A 188 -40.69 22.24 17.58
N ALA A 189 -39.78 22.52 16.65
CA ALA A 189 -38.32 22.60 16.88
C ALA A 189 -37.95 24.06 17.29
N PRO A 190 -36.68 24.45 17.53
CA PRO A 190 -35.46 23.77 18.00
C PRO A 190 -34.70 24.56 19.12
N TYR A 191 -33.49 24.07 19.47
CA TYR A 191 -32.35 24.71 20.19
C TYR A 191 -32.29 24.69 21.73
N GLY A 192 -31.07 24.41 22.24
CA GLY A 192 -30.58 24.94 23.52
C GLY A 192 -29.88 23.94 24.43
N ALA A 193 -28.70 24.31 24.92
CA ALA A 193 -27.71 23.50 25.61
C ALA A 193 -27.88 23.34 27.14
N ASP A 194 -27.03 22.46 27.70
CA ASP A 194 -26.25 22.58 28.95
C ASP A 194 -26.59 21.88 30.29
N TYR A 195 -25.54 21.16 30.76
CA TYR A 195 -24.98 20.85 32.09
C TYR A 195 -25.71 20.11 33.25
N GLY A 196 -24.92 19.19 33.86
CA GLY A 196 -24.99 18.72 35.27
C GLY A 196 -24.56 17.25 35.45
N SER A 197 -23.29 16.91 35.70
CA SER A 197 -22.53 16.87 36.97
C SER A 197 -23.03 15.86 38.03
N TYR A 198 -22.22 14.82 38.32
CA TYR A 198 -22.08 14.20 39.65
C TYR A 198 -20.63 13.69 39.82
N GLY A 199 -19.94 14.19 40.84
CA GLY A 199 -18.57 13.81 41.19
C GLY A 199 -18.49 12.86 42.38
N ILE A 200 -17.35 12.19 42.54
CA ILE A 200 -16.86 11.57 43.80
C ILE A 200 -15.32 11.62 43.81
N ASP A 201 -14.73 12.11 44.89
CA ASP A 201 -13.29 12.15 45.18
C ASP A 201 -12.75 10.83 45.81
N PRO A 202 -11.45 10.50 45.66
CA PRO A 202 -10.80 9.31 46.24
C PRO A 202 -9.74 9.62 47.33
N PRO A 203 -9.22 8.61 48.07
CA PRO A 203 -8.03 8.78 48.91
C PRO A 203 -6.75 8.11 48.36
N ALA A 204 -5.60 8.63 48.80
CA ALA A 204 -4.23 8.46 48.30
C ALA A 204 -3.40 7.30 48.95
N PRO A 205 -2.20 6.95 48.42
CA PRO A 205 -1.46 5.72 48.71
C PRO A 205 -0.08 5.90 49.41
N ALA A 206 0.62 4.80 49.71
CA ALA A 206 2.00 4.79 50.23
C ALA A 206 2.81 3.53 49.77
N PRO A 207 4.17 3.57 49.76
CA PRO A 207 5.02 3.02 48.68
C PRO A 207 6.07 1.95 49.07
N GLY A 208 6.73 1.31 48.08
CA GLY A 208 8.10 0.75 48.24
C GLY A 208 8.59 -0.37 47.29
N ALA A 209 9.40 0.02 46.28
CA ALA A 209 10.62 -0.65 45.69
C ALA A 209 10.55 -2.07 45.05
N PRO A 210 11.58 -2.59 44.32
CA PRO A 210 12.66 -2.01 43.48
C PRO A 210 12.78 -2.65 42.06
N GLU A 211 13.59 -2.03 41.17
CA GLU A 211 13.92 -2.46 39.78
C GLU A 211 14.90 -3.66 39.68
N PRO A 212 15.03 -4.27 38.47
CA PRO A 212 16.39 -4.47 37.95
C PRO A 212 16.61 -4.29 36.43
N ALA A 213 17.76 -3.64 36.16
CA ALA A 213 18.85 -3.99 35.22
C ALA A 213 18.68 -3.89 33.69
N GLU A 214 19.49 -2.99 33.13
CA GLU A 214 19.76 -2.67 31.72
C GLU A 214 20.52 -3.77 30.96
N ALA A 215 20.27 -3.84 29.64
CA ALA A 215 21.19 -4.42 28.67
C ALA A 215 21.35 -3.48 27.45
N SER A 216 22.61 -3.26 27.08
CA SER A 216 23.15 -2.23 26.18
C SER A 216 22.61 -2.18 24.75
N THR A 217 22.57 -0.95 24.25
CA THR A 217 22.26 -0.49 22.88
C THR A 217 23.44 -0.63 21.90
N ALA A 218 23.12 -0.89 20.62
CA ALA A 218 24.03 -0.73 19.47
C ALA A 218 23.40 0.25 18.44
N PRO A 219 24.22 1.03 17.68
CA PRO A 219 23.77 2.25 17.02
C PRO A 219 23.08 2.06 15.65
N SER A 220 22.26 3.05 15.32
CA SER A 220 21.30 3.19 14.21
C SER A 220 21.95 3.38 12.84
N ASN A 221 21.41 2.67 11.83
CA ASN A 221 21.97 2.55 10.50
C ASN A 221 20.80 2.77 9.48
N GLU A 222 20.54 3.99 9.03
CA GLU A 222 19.39 4.29 8.12
C GLU A 222 19.61 3.77 6.69
N GLU A 223 20.86 3.61 6.26
CA GLU A 223 21.25 2.86 5.05
C GLU A 223 20.92 1.35 5.17
N SER A 224 20.55 0.91 6.38
CA SER A 224 20.27 -0.48 6.67
C SER A 224 18.80 -0.85 6.56
N VAL A 225 17.82 0.06 6.45
CA VAL A 225 16.39 -0.37 6.41
C VAL A 225 15.99 -0.87 5.03
N LEU A 226 16.38 -0.17 3.96
CA LEU A 226 16.17 -0.64 2.58
C LEU A 226 17.09 -1.81 2.26
N SER A 227 18.34 -1.78 2.73
CA SER A 227 19.27 -2.91 2.61
C SER A 227 18.85 -4.13 3.45
N GLN A 228 18.24 -3.92 4.63
CA GLN A 228 17.63 -5.00 5.40
C GLN A 228 16.33 -5.46 4.75
N ALA A 229 15.52 -4.59 4.15
CA ALA A 229 14.33 -5.00 3.41
C ALA A 229 14.71 -5.82 2.16
N ALA A 230 15.73 -5.40 1.42
CA ALA A 230 16.33 -6.15 0.32
C ALA A 230 16.91 -7.48 0.82
N ALA A 231 17.70 -7.49 1.91
CA ALA A 231 18.22 -8.72 2.51
C ALA A 231 17.11 -9.64 3.05
N ILE A 232 15.99 -9.09 3.53
CA ILE A 232 14.81 -9.86 3.93
C ILE A 232 14.15 -10.48 2.70
N VAL A 233 13.98 -9.72 1.61
CA VAL A 233 13.45 -10.23 0.33
C VAL A 233 14.38 -11.32 -0.22
N ASP A 234 15.69 -11.11 -0.24
CA ASP A 234 16.70 -12.08 -0.66
C ASP A 234 16.70 -13.32 0.24
N SER A 235 16.43 -13.18 1.54
CA SER A 235 16.33 -14.32 2.47
C SER A 235 15.12 -15.22 2.22
N PHE A 236 14.09 -14.71 1.53
CA PHE A 236 12.88 -15.45 1.16
C PHE A 236 12.87 -15.94 -0.30
N ALA A 237 13.77 -15.42 -1.14
CA ALA A 237 13.92 -15.83 -2.53
C ALA A 237 14.85 -17.07 -2.59
N PRO A 238 14.35 -18.28 -2.91
CA PRO A 238 15.26 -19.32 -3.37
C PRO A 238 15.90 -18.80 -4.65
N GLY A 239 17.24 -18.75 -4.70
CA GLY A 239 17.99 -18.31 -5.88
C GLY A 239 17.36 -18.85 -7.15
N ASN A 240 17.02 -17.93 -8.05
CA ASN A 240 16.21 -18.23 -9.21
C ASN A 240 17.01 -19.06 -10.22
N ASP A 241 16.38 -19.97 -10.96
CA ASP A 241 17.04 -20.66 -12.08
C ASP A 241 17.53 -19.67 -13.16
N TYR A 242 16.94 -18.46 -13.22
CA TYR A 242 17.40 -17.36 -14.06
C TYR A 242 18.76 -16.78 -13.63
N ALA A 243 19.05 -16.69 -12.33
CA ALA A 243 20.35 -16.26 -11.81
C ALA A 243 21.42 -17.35 -11.92
N LEU A 244 21.01 -18.63 -11.82
CA LEU A 244 21.91 -19.79 -11.93
C LEU A 244 22.37 -20.08 -13.36
N HIS A 245 21.61 -19.69 -14.39
CA HIS A 245 22.03 -19.84 -15.77
C HIS A 245 23.20 -18.92 -16.17
N VAL A 246 23.36 -17.77 -15.52
CA VAL A 246 24.50 -16.86 -15.77
C VAL A 246 25.77 -17.37 -15.08
N GLN A 247 25.66 -18.04 -13.93
CA GLN A 247 26.82 -18.46 -13.14
C GLN A 247 27.50 -19.73 -13.70
N ASN A 248 26.76 -20.63 -14.35
CA ASN A 248 27.33 -21.88 -14.87
C ASN A 248 28.11 -21.73 -16.19
N GLU A 249 27.99 -20.61 -16.90
CA GLU A 249 28.78 -20.33 -18.12
C GLU A 249 30.11 -19.62 -17.83
N ASN A 250 30.35 -19.17 -16.59
CA ASN A 250 31.48 -18.31 -16.22
C ASN A 250 32.66 -19.02 -15.53
N ASN A 251 32.69 -20.36 -15.51
CA ASN A 251 33.73 -21.11 -14.78
C ASN A 251 34.86 -21.70 -15.65
N ASP A 252 35.01 -21.23 -16.89
CA ASP A 252 36.24 -21.43 -17.65
C ASP A 252 36.83 -20.04 -17.89
N GLY A 253 38.08 -19.81 -17.46
CA GLY A 253 38.74 -18.49 -17.34
C GLY A 253 38.97 -17.71 -18.65
N THR A 254 38.16 -17.95 -19.66
CA THR A 254 37.92 -17.10 -20.82
C THR A 254 36.84 -16.09 -20.47
N LEU A 255 37.16 -14.79 -20.52
CA LEU A 255 36.17 -13.71 -20.55
C LEU A 255 35.00 -14.14 -21.46
N PRO A 256 33.73 -14.02 -21.02
CA PRO A 256 32.60 -14.30 -21.91
C PRO A 256 32.75 -13.39 -23.11
N GLN A 257 33.06 -13.98 -24.26
CA GLN A 257 32.85 -13.33 -25.53
C GLN A 257 31.34 -13.17 -25.60
N HIS A 258 30.86 -11.95 -25.34
CA HIS A 258 29.53 -11.53 -25.75
C HIS A 258 29.31 -12.14 -27.15
N PRO A 259 28.28 -12.98 -27.38
CA PRO A 259 27.81 -13.16 -28.73
C PRO A 259 27.49 -11.74 -29.20
N ASP A 260 28.32 -11.28 -30.12
CA ASP A 260 28.33 -9.93 -30.59
C ASP A 260 26.90 -9.49 -30.83
N ILE A 261 26.62 -8.26 -30.44
CA ILE A 261 25.65 -7.39 -31.11
C ILE A 261 26.12 -7.10 -32.57
N ASN A 262 26.81 -8.05 -33.21
CA ASN A 262 26.82 -8.21 -34.64
C ASN A 262 25.39 -8.57 -34.96
N GLN A 263 24.65 -7.52 -35.28
CA GLN A 263 23.83 -7.53 -36.48
C GLN A 263 24.40 -8.59 -37.43
N ASP A 264 23.66 -9.68 -37.61
CA ASP A 264 23.62 -10.24 -38.94
C ASP A 264 23.33 -9.02 -39.83
N PRO A 265 24.20 -8.64 -40.80
CA PRO A 265 24.05 -7.40 -41.57
C PRO A 265 22.75 -7.32 -42.39
N ALA A 266 21.86 -8.31 -42.23
CA ALA A 266 20.48 -8.36 -42.69
C ALA A 266 19.42 -7.96 -41.63
N ALA A 267 19.77 -7.67 -40.37
CA ALA A 267 18.82 -7.10 -39.41
C ALA A 267 18.61 -5.63 -39.76
N PRO A 268 17.48 -5.24 -40.39
CA PRO A 268 17.32 -3.90 -40.91
C PRO A 268 17.30 -2.92 -39.74
N SER A 269 17.85 -1.72 -39.94
CA SER A 269 17.28 -0.54 -39.30
C SER A 269 15.78 -0.52 -39.62
N ARG A 270 14.91 -0.86 -38.65
CA ARG A 270 13.51 -1.21 -38.94
C ARG A 270 12.53 -0.03 -39.02
N TYR A 271 13.04 1.19 -39.25
CA TYR A 271 12.24 2.19 -39.94
C TYR A 271 12.15 1.80 -41.43
N GLN A 272 11.28 0.83 -41.72
CA GLN A 272 10.78 0.63 -43.08
C GLN A 272 9.56 1.54 -43.24
N PRO A 273 9.53 2.43 -44.24
CA PRO A 273 8.32 3.17 -44.59
C PRO A 273 7.16 2.17 -44.80
N GLY A 274 6.19 2.17 -43.88
CA GLY A 274 5.05 1.23 -43.88
C GLY A 274 4.93 0.31 -42.65
N HIS A 275 5.95 0.23 -41.78
CA HIS A 275 5.80 -0.41 -40.47
C HIS A 275 4.94 0.47 -39.54
N ARG A 276 3.92 -0.10 -38.88
CA ARG A 276 3.13 0.59 -37.87
C ARG A 276 3.98 0.81 -36.63
N LEU A 277 3.90 2.01 -36.06
CA LEU A 277 4.45 2.31 -34.74
C LEU A 277 3.88 1.32 -33.71
N GLY A 278 4.69 0.98 -32.71
CA GLY A 278 4.28 0.19 -31.56
C GLY A 278 3.14 0.84 -30.78
N LYS A 279 2.61 0.12 -29.81
CA LYS A 279 1.52 0.58 -28.95
C LYS A 279 1.96 0.76 -27.51
N ILE A 280 1.42 1.78 -26.84
CA ILE A 280 1.67 2.04 -25.42
C ILE A 280 0.48 1.56 -24.60
N VAL A 281 0.73 0.68 -23.65
CA VAL A 281 -0.25 0.22 -22.65
C VAL A 281 0.19 0.70 -21.28
N THR A 282 -0.64 1.49 -20.61
CA THR A 282 -0.36 1.96 -19.25
C THR A 282 -1.21 1.19 -18.25
N VAL A 283 -0.56 0.51 -17.32
CA VAL A 283 -1.18 -0.20 -16.20
C VAL A 283 -1.26 0.76 -15.01
N TRP A 284 -2.48 1.16 -14.68
CA TRP A 284 -2.77 2.19 -13.69
C TRP A 284 -3.93 1.72 -12.79
N GLY A 285 -4.37 2.55 -11.83
CA GLY A 285 -5.51 2.22 -11.00
C GLY A 285 -5.47 2.83 -9.61
N THR A 286 -6.35 2.34 -8.75
CA THR A 286 -6.59 2.89 -7.41
C THR A 286 -5.39 2.75 -6.49
N HIS A 287 -5.32 3.59 -5.45
CA HIS A 287 -4.47 3.36 -4.28
C HIS A 287 -4.79 2.02 -3.58
N GLY A 288 -3.87 1.53 -2.76
CA GLY A 288 -4.04 0.29 -1.97
C GLY A 288 -3.54 -0.99 -2.64
N ALA A 289 -2.59 -0.87 -3.57
CA ALA A 289 -1.91 -1.99 -4.23
C ALA A 289 -2.84 -3.05 -4.88
N PRO A 290 -3.74 -2.65 -5.81
CA PRO A 290 -4.65 -3.58 -6.51
C PRO A 290 -3.93 -4.60 -7.41
N GLY A 291 -2.59 -4.50 -7.54
CA GLY A 291 -1.75 -5.44 -8.28
C GLY A 291 -1.32 -4.95 -9.67
N ARG A 292 -1.09 -3.64 -9.84
CA ARG A 292 -0.61 -3.03 -11.09
C ARG A 292 0.67 -3.69 -11.60
N SER A 293 1.73 -3.69 -10.80
CA SER A 293 3.03 -4.28 -11.15
C SER A 293 2.94 -5.77 -11.49
N THR A 294 2.15 -6.54 -10.73
CA THR A 294 1.89 -7.96 -11.04
C THR A 294 1.25 -8.14 -12.41
N ILE A 295 0.26 -7.30 -12.74
CA ILE A 295 -0.42 -7.37 -14.04
C ILE A 295 0.52 -6.89 -15.14
N ALA A 296 1.23 -5.78 -14.97
CA ALA A 296 2.18 -5.24 -15.95
C ALA A 296 3.25 -6.27 -16.33
N PHE A 297 3.88 -6.91 -15.35
CA PHE A 297 4.86 -7.99 -15.58
C PHE A 297 4.25 -9.16 -16.38
N ASN A 298 3.06 -9.62 -16.00
CA ASN A 298 2.44 -10.75 -16.67
C ASN A 298 1.92 -10.41 -18.08
N LEU A 299 1.50 -9.16 -18.34
CA LEU A 299 1.16 -8.68 -19.67
C LEU A 299 2.42 -8.65 -20.56
N ALA A 300 3.55 -8.19 -20.03
CA ALA A 300 4.82 -8.21 -20.76
C ALA A 300 5.24 -9.63 -21.11
N ALA A 301 5.16 -10.54 -20.15
CA ALA A 301 5.46 -11.95 -20.36
C ALA A 301 4.54 -12.60 -21.41
N LEU A 302 3.23 -12.33 -21.35
CA LEU A 302 2.27 -12.84 -22.33
C LEU A 302 2.58 -12.34 -23.75
N ALA A 303 2.79 -11.05 -23.93
CA ALA A 303 3.08 -10.47 -25.23
C ALA A 303 4.41 -11.00 -25.81
N ALA A 304 5.44 -11.13 -24.98
CA ALA A 304 6.74 -11.67 -25.38
C ALA A 304 6.63 -13.13 -25.85
N GLN A 305 5.88 -13.98 -25.13
CA GLN A 305 5.63 -15.37 -25.54
C GLN A 305 4.80 -15.47 -26.84
N GLN A 306 4.03 -14.43 -27.17
CA GLN A 306 3.31 -14.30 -28.44
C GLN A 306 4.19 -13.71 -29.57
N GLY A 307 5.51 -13.63 -29.35
CA GLY A 307 6.50 -13.21 -30.34
C GLY A 307 6.61 -11.71 -30.54
N GLN A 308 5.98 -10.90 -29.67
CA GLN A 308 6.07 -9.45 -29.75
C GLN A 308 7.39 -8.95 -29.18
N GLN A 309 7.93 -7.87 -29.75
CA GLN A 309 9.00 -7.10 -29.12
C GLN A 309 8.39 -6.21 -28.05
N VAL A 310 8.73 -6.46 -26.78
CA VAL A 310 8.10 -5.80 -25.62
C VAL A 310 9.14 -5.05 -24.80
N CYS A 311 8.79 -3.83 -24.39
CA CYS A 311 9.49 -3.09 -23.35
C CYS A 311 8.57 -2.89 -22.14
N LEU A 312 8.96 -3.38 -20.96
CA LEU A 312 8.30 -3.11 -19.70
C LEU A 312 9.02 -1.99 -18.96
N ILE A 313 8.30 -0.97 -18.49
CA ILE A 313 8.86 0.18 -17.78
C ILE A 313 8.27 0.23 -16.37
N ASP A 314 9.13 0.29 -15.36
CA ASP A 314 8.72 0.70 -14.01
C ASP A 314 8.73 2.24 -13.92
N ALA A 315 7.54 2.83 -14.04
CA ALA A 315 7.30 4.26 -13.96
C ALA A 315 6.53 4.65 -12.68
N ASP A 316 6.48 3.78 -11.67
CA ASP A 316 5.96 4.13 -10.35
C ASP A 316 7.04 4.91 -9.56
N THR A 317 6.95 6.24 -9.59
CA THR A 317 7.88 7.13 -8.86
C THR A 317 7.63 7.18 -7.34
N TYR A 318 6.61 6.48 -6.84
CA TYR A 318 6.30 6.37 -5.42
C TYR A 318 6.90 5.13 -4.79
N ALA A 319 6.69 3.98 -5.41
CA ALA A 319 7.07 2.69 -4.89
C ALA A 319 7.40 1.74 -6.05
N PRO A 320 8.54 1.95 -6.73
CA PRO A 320 9.02 1.03 -7.77
C PRO A 320 9.22 -0.35 -7.15
N SER A 321 8.88 -1.40 -7.89
CA SER A 321 8.83 -2.76 -7.35
C SER A 321 8.96 -3.87 -8.39
N LEU A 322 9.10 -3.55 -9.67
CA LEU A 322 9.14 -4.56 -10.73
C LEU A 322 10.43 -5.37 -10.71
N ASP A 323 11.55 -4.77 -10.35
CA ASP A 323 12.84 -5.43 -10.12
C ASP A 323 12.75 -6.52 -9.05
N ALA A 324 12.22 -6.17 -7.88
CA ALA A 324 11.99 -7.09 -6.78
C ALA A 324 10.94 -8.17 -7.14
N LEU A 325 9.90 -7.79 -7.88
CA LEU A 325 8.88 -8.73 -8.34
C LEU A 325 9.43 -9.78 -9.31
N MET A 326 10.41 -9.41 -10.13
CA MET A 326 11.06 -10.29 -11.10
C MET A 326 12.34 -10.95 -10.54
N ALA A 327 12.70 -10.65 -9.29
CA ALA A 327 13.92 -11.10 -8.63
C ALA A 327 15.20 -10.75 -9.43
N LEU A 328 15.27 -9.51 -9.93
CA LEU A 328 16.43 -8.98 -10.63
C LEU A 328 17.39 -8.32 -9.63
N GLU A 329 18.69 -8.60 -9.76
CA GLU A 329 19.73 -8.07 -8.89
C GLU A 329 20.35 -6.80 -9.49
N ASP A 330 20.71 -5.83 -8.64
CA ASP A 330 21.49 -4.62 -9.03
C ASP A 330 20.88 -3.79 -10.17
N THR A 331 19.54 -3.66 -10.19
CA THR A 331 18.91 -2.81 -11.20
C THR A 331 19.22 -1.33 -10.92
N GLY A 332 19.87 -0.68 -11.88
CA GLY A 332 20.17 0.75 -11.83
C GLY A 332 18.92 1.62 -11.97
N SER A 333 19.06 2.94 -12.13
CA SER A 333 17.93 3.83 -12.43
C SER A 333 17.77 4.09 -13.92
N GLY A 334 17.41 3.04 -14.67
CA GLY A 334 17.39 3.09 -16.12
C GLY A 334 16.48 4.19 -16.65
N LEU A 335 15.26 4.32 -16.12
CA LEU A 335 14.30 5.33 -16.55
C LEU A 335 14.85 6.76 -16.35
N ALA A 336 15.49 7.04 -15.22
CA ALA A 336 16.09 8.35 -14.95
C ALA A 336 17.27 8.64 -15.89
N ILE A 337 18.10 7.64 -16.19
CA ILE A 337 19.24 7.79 -17.13
C ILE A 337 18.71 8.08 -18.53
N LEU A 338 17.72 7.32 -19.03
CA LEU A 338 17.10 7.57 -20.33
C LEU A 338 16.40 8.93 -20.40
N CYS A 339 15.72 9.37 -19.34
CA CYS A 339 15.14 10.71 -19.28
C CYS A 339 16.23 11.80 -19.34
N SER A 340 17.34 11.63 -18.62
CA SER A 340 18.48 12.55 -18.70
C SER A 340 19.10 12.61 -20.10
N ASP A 341 19.20 11.47 -20.80
CA ASP A 341 19.69 11.42 -22.17
C ASP A 341 18.69 12.06 -23.16
N ALA A 342 17.38 11.90 -22.94
CA ALA A 342 16.35 12.59 -23.70
C ALA A 342 16.42 14.11 -23.55
N ASP A 343 16.52 14.62 -22.32
CA ASP A 343 16.70 16.06 -22.04
C ASP A 343 17.92 16.67 -22.78
N ARG A 344 18.95 15.85 -23.04
CA ARG A 344 20.17 16.25 -23.78
C ARG A 344 20.10 15.99 -25.28
N ALA A 345 18.98 15.45 -25.79
CA ALA A 345 18.82 14.96 -27.15
C ALA A 345 19.90 13.92 -27.54
N GLN A 346 20.22 13.01 -26.63
CA GLN A 346 21.28 12.00 -26.75
C GLN A 346 20.77 10.56 -26.64
N LEU A 347 19.47 10.33 -26.85
CA LEU A 347 18.90 8.98 -26.91
C LEU A 347 19.57 8.17 -28.02
N ASP A 348 20.30 7.15 -27.60
CA ASP A 348 21.07 6.28 -28.47
C ASP A 348 20.74 4.82 -28.18
N GLU A 349 20.63 4.02 -29.24
CA GLU A 349 20.19 2.63 -29.16
C GLU A 349 21.19 1.74 -28.43
N LYS A 350 22.49 1.96 -28.65
CA LYS A 350 23.55 1.18 -28.01
C LYS A 350 23.62 1.50 -26.52
N LYS A 351 23.47 2.77 -26.14
CA LYS A 351 23.41 3.18 -24.73
C LYS A 351 22.16 2.64 -24.03
N ALA A 352 20.99 2.80 -24.66
CA ALA A 352 19.73 2.32 -24.10
C ALA A 352 19.76 0.80 -23.90
N GLY A 353 20.29 0.03 -24.87
CA GLY A 353 20.45 -1.42 -24.75
C GLY A 353 21.46 -1.87 -23.68
N ALA A 354 22.36 -0.99 -23.23
CA ALA A 354 23.26 -1.26 -22.11
C ALA A 354 22.63 -0.89 -20.74
N ILE A 355 21.56 -0.10 -20.75
CA ILE A 355 20.81 0.33 -19.55
C ILE A 355 19.64 -0.61 -19.28
N MET A 356 18.97 -1.08 -20.34
CA MET A 356 17.83 -1.99 -20.26
C MET A 356 18.30 -3.40 -19.94
N GLU A 357 17.51 -4.09 -19.11
CA GLU A 357 17.75 -5.48 -18.75
C GLU A 357 16.92 -6.41 -19.63
N ARG A 358 17.56 -7.42 -20.22
CA ARG A 358 16.87 -8.45 -20.99
C ARG A 358 16.33 -9.51 -20.04
N VAL A 359 15.02 -9.52 -19.81
CA VAL A 359 14.38 -10.51 -18.93
C VAL A 359 14.07 -11.79 -19.71
N PRO A 360 14.69 -12.93 -19.37
CA PRO A 360 14.41 -14.21 -20.01
C PRO A 360 13.09 -14.81 -19.53
N LEU A 361 12.37 -15.44 -20.46
CA LEU A 361 11.24 -16.32 -20.18
C LEU A 361 11.55 -17.71 -20.74
N LYS A 362 10.78 -18.73 -20.34
CA LYS A 362 10.83 -20.08 -20.94
C LYS A 362 10.71 -20.04 -22.47
N ASN A 363 9.88 -19.13 -22.99
CA ASN A 363 9.59 -18.97 -24.41
C ASN A 363 9.68 -17.50 -24.84
N GLY A 364 10.89 -16.98 -25.06
CA GLY A 364 11.11 -15.61 -25.52
C GLY A 364 11.68 -14.71 -24.43
N THR A 365 11.72 -13.41 -24.70
CA THR A 365 12.34 -12.41 -23.82
C THR A 365 11.64 -11.07 -24.00
N PHE A 366 11.68 -10.22 -22.98
CA PHE A 366 11.33 -8.80 -23.12
C PHE A 366 12.44 -7.92 -22.52
N ASP A 367 12.48 -6.65 -22.92
CA ASP A 367 13.40 -5.68 -22.34
C ASP A 367 12.71 -4.95 -21.18
N PHE A 368 13.43 -4.74 -20.09
CA PHE A 368 12.97 -4.07 -18.89
C PHE A 368 13.74 -2.76 -18.69
N LEU A 369 12.99 -1.68 -18.52
CA LEU A 369 13.50 -0.38 -18.13
C LEU A 369 13.18 -0.14 -16.66
N SER A 370 14.20 -0.30 -15.81
CA SER A 370 14.08 -0.14 -14.36
C SER A 370 13.70 1.28 -13.95
N GLY A 371 12.98 1.38 -12.83
CA GLY A 371 12.49 2.64 -12.28
C GLY A 371 13.56 3.43 -11.54
N ILE A 372 13.14 4.37 -10.70
CA ILE A 372 14.05 5.13 -9.83
C ILE A 372 14.45 4.30 -8.60
N THR A 373 15.71 4.38 -8.16
CA THR A 373 16.17 3.59 -6.99
C THR A 373 15.70 4.13 -5.64
N SER A 374 15.11 5.33 -5.62
CA SER A 374 14.51 5.92 -4.42
C SER A 374 13.40 6.87 -4.81
N SER A 375 12.32 6.88 -4.03
CA SER A 375 11.16 7.75 -4.27
C SER A 375 11.49 9.24 -4.26
N SER A 376 12.61 9.66 -3.65
CA SER A 376 13.09 11.05 -3.65
C SER A 376 13.63 11.51 -5.02
N ARG A 377 13.98 10.57 -5.92
CA ARG A 377 14.55 10.85 -7.25
C ARG A 377 13.51 11.10 -8.34
N TRP A 378 12.23 11.18 -7.96
CA TRP A 378 11.14 11.53 -8.86
C TRP A 378 11.38 12.79 -9.74
N PRO A 379 12.13 13.84 -9.33
CA PRO A 379 12.35 15.01 -10.19
C PRO A 379 13.20 14.71 -11.44
N GLU A 380 13.88 13.56 -11.47
CA GLU A 380 14.67 13.12 -12.61
C GLU A 380 13.81 12.57 -13.76
N VAL A 381 12.56 12.20 -13.49
CA VAL A 381 11.60 11.72 -14.49
C VAL A 381 10.65 12.86 -14.86
N ARG A 382 11.14 13.79 -15.68
CA ARG A 382 10.35 14.95 -16.14
C ARG A 382 9.39 14.56 -17.25
N ALA A 383 8.24 15.23 -17.29
CA ALA A 383 7.17 14.95 -18.26
C ALA A 383 7.67 14.97 -19.73
N ARG A 384 8.39 16.03 -20.11
CA ARG A 384 8.91 16.16 -21.48
C ARG A 384 9.89 15.03 -21.83
N ALA A 385 10.88 14.80 -20.98
CA ALA A 385 11.88 13.76 -21.19
C ALA A 385 11.23 12.38 -21.29
N PHE A 386 10.28 12.07 -20.41
CA PHE A 386 9.61 10.78 -20.42
C PHE A 386 8.72 10.60 -21.66
N ALA A 387 8.04 11.66 -22.13
CA ALA A 387 7.30 11.62 -23.39
C ALA A 387 8.23 11.34 -24.59
N GLU A 388 9.40 11.97 -24.63
CA GLU A 388 10.42 11.73 -25.67
C GLU A 388 10.94 10.28 -25.60
N VAL A 389 11.15 9.72 -24.40
CA VAL A 389 11.51 8.31 -24.22
C VAL A 389 10.41 7.37 -24.73
N LEU A 390 9.15 7.59 -24.36
CA LEU A 390 8.02 6.76 -24.81
C LEU A 390 7.88 6.78 -26.33
N GLU A 391 7.99 7.96 -26.96
CA GLU A 391 7.94 8.09 -28.42
C GLU A 391 9.12 7.36 -29.08
N TRP A 392 10.32 7.47 -28.52
CA TRP A 392 11.51 6.78 -29.02
C TRP A 392 11.39 5.25 -28.92
N LEU A 393 10.79 4.73 -27.84
CA LEU A 393 10.51 3.31 -27.64
C LEU A 393 9.42 2.79 -28.58
N LYS A 394 8.40 3.60 -28.87
CA LYS A 394 7.30 3.27 -29.79
C LYS A 394 7.79 2.93 -31.20
N HIS A 395 8.95 3.44 -31.60
CA HIS A 395 9.58 3.13 -32.89
C HIS A 395 10.36 1.80 -32.90
N ARG A 396 10.59 1.18 -31.74
CA ARG A 396 11.50 0.04 -31.56
C ARG A 396 10.80 -1.22 -31.06
N TYR A 397 9.76 -1.06 -30.27
CA TYR A 397 8.99 -2.16 -29.69
C TYR A 397 7.61 -2.23 -30.33
N ASP A 398 7.06 -3.44 -30.46
CA ASP A 398 5.66 -3.62 -30.87
C ASP A 398 4.72 -3.17 -29.74
N LEU A 399 5.16 -3.34 -28.50
CA LEU A 399 4.40 -2.99 -27.29
C LEU A 399 5.32 -2.41 -26.20
N VAL A 400 4.94 -1.24 -25.68
CA VAL A 400 5.54 -0.62 -24.50
C VAL A 400 4.52 -0.66 -23.38
N ILE A 401 4.89 -1.26 -22.24
CA ILE A 401 4.01 -1.39 -21.08
C ILE A 401 4.58 -0.54 -19.95
N CYS A 402 3.80 0.41 -19.43
CA CYS A 402 4.19 1.25 -18.31
C CYS A 402 3.42 0.84 -17.05
N ASP A 403 4.12 0.45 -15.98
CA ASP A 403 3.56 0.35 -14.64
C ASP A 403 3.69 1.72 -13.94
N VAL A 404 2.58 2.31 -13.48
CA VAL A 404 2.58 3.68 -12.93
C VAL A 404 1.88 3.79 -11.58
N ALA A 405 2.23 4.85 -10.85
CA ALA A 405 1.64 5.16 -9.56
C ALA A 405 0.15 5.56 -9.68
N ALA A 406 -0.60 5.44 -8.58
CA ALA A 406 -2.03 5.80 -8.53
C ALA A 406 -2.34 7.30 -8.65
N PRO A 407 -1.62 8.21 -7.97
CA PRO A 407 -1.94 9.64 -7.95
C PRO A 407 -1.99 10.27 -9.34
N ILE A 408 -2.97 11.15 -9.55
CA ILE A 408 -3.16 11.90 -10.79
C ILE A 408 -3.42 13.38 -10.54
N GLU A 409 -3.32 13.83 -9.30
CA GLU A 409 -3.41 15.23 -8.90
C GLU A 409 -2.33 16.02 -9.63
N VAL A 410 -2.69 17.21 -10.10
CA VAL A 410 -1.75 18.15 -10.70
C VAL A 410 -1.37 19.13 -9.60
N ASP A 411 -0.09 19.15 -9.19
CA ASP A 411 0.41 20.10 -8.20
C ASP A 411 0.09 21.54 -8.65
N GLU A 412 -0.53 22.35 -7.78
CA GLU A 412 -0.80 23.76 -8.05
C GLU A 412 0.52 24.52 -8.22
N GLU A 413 0.67 25.26 -9.32
CA GLU A 413 1.86 26.06 -9.60
C GLU A 413 1.97 27.21 -8.59
N LEU A 414 2.76 27.04 -7.54
CA LEU A 414 3.27 28.15 -6.75
C LEU A 414 4.38 28.84 -7.55
N THR A 415 3.99 29.68 -8.50
CA THR A 415 4.91 30.41 -9.37
C THR A 415 5.89 31.30 -8.59
N PHE A 416 7.20 31.19 -8.89
CA PHE A 416 8.00 32.36 -9.33
C PHE A 416 9.29 32.02 -10.13
N ASP A 417 9.68 30.75 -10.33
CA ASP A 417 10.84 30.40 -11.17
C ASP A 417 10.59 29.14 -12.03
N GLY A 418 10.15 29.34 -13.27
CA GLY A 418 10.08 28.30 -14.31
C GLY A 418 9.15 27.09 -14.04
N PRO A 419 9.02 26.16 -15.00
CA PRO A 419 8.25 24.94 -14.79
C PRO A 419 8.99 24.02 -13.81
N ALA A 420 8.51 23.98 -12.56
CA ALA A 420 9.00 23.05 -11.55
C ALA A 420 8.62 21.60 -11.90
N PRO A 421 9.44 20.59 -11.54
CA PRO A 421 9.06 19.19 -11.65
C PRO A 421 7.78 18.93 -10.87
N ARG A 422 6.82 18.22 -11.47
CA ARG A 422 5.57 17.80 -10.79
C ARG A 422 5.69 16.37 -10.32
N ARG A 423 5.22 16.07 -9.11
CA ARG A 423 5.40 14.75 -8.48
C ARG A 423 4.83 13.62 -9.35
N ASN A 424 3.66 13.86 -9.93
CA ASN A 424 2.90 12.90 -10.71
C ASN A 424 3.21 12.97 -12.23
N ALA A 425 4.29 13.65 -12.63
CA ALA A 425 4.63 13.85 -14.04
C ALA A 425 4.77 12.53 -14.81
N ALA A 426 5.41 11.51 -14.21
CA ALA A 426 5.58 10.20 -14.84
C ALA A 426 4.23 9.53 -15.15
N THR A 427 3.35 9.40 -14.14
CA THR A 427 2.00 8.84 -14.30
C THR A 427 1.20 9.61 -15.34
N LEU A 428 1.11 10.95 -15.21
CA LEU A 428 0.33 11.78 -16.12
C LEU A 428 0.83 11.69 -17.57
N THR A 429 2.15 11.64 -17.76
CA THR A 429 2.75 11.50 -19.10
C THR A 429 2.45 10.15 -19.72
N ALA A 430 2.61 9.05 -18.96
CA ALA A 430 2.28 7.72 -19.46
C ALA A 430 0.80 7.62 -19.85
N LEU A 431 -0.12 8.13 -19.02
CA LEU A 431 -1.55 8.17 -19.31
C LEU A 431 -1.86 8.99 -20.57
N ALA A 432 -1.26 10.17 -20.72
CA ALA A 432 -1.45 11.03 -21.89
C ALA A 432 -0.93 10.39 -23.20
N CYS A 433 0.13 9.58 -23.12
CA CYS A 433 0.73 8.89 -24.28
C CYS A 433 0.12 7.51 -24.56
N ALA A 434 -0.76 6.99 -23.71
CA ALA A 434 -1.27 5.63 -23.80
C ALA A 434 -2.22 5.42 -24.99
N ASP A 435 -2.00 4.37 -25.76
CA ASP A 435 -2.99 3.85 -26.70
C ASP A 435 -4.09 3.07 -25.94
N ARG A 436 -3.74 2.41 -24.82
CA ARG A 436 -4.68 1.74 -23.92
C ARG A 436 -4.29 1.93 -22.46
N VAL A 437 -5.27 2.17 -21.60
CA VAL A 437 -5.11 2.23 -20.14
C VAL A 437 -5.85 1.07 -19.50
N ILE A 438 -5.14 0.30 -18.68
CA ILE A 438 -5.72 -0.76 -17.84
C ILE A 438 -5.84 -0.21 -16.42
N ALA A 439 -7.03 0.28 -16.05
CA ALA A 439 -7.32 0.84 -14.73
C ALA A 439 -7.80 -0.24 -13.75
N LEU A 440 -7.00 -0.48 -12.71
CA LEU A 440 -7.19 -1.57 -11.76
C LEU A 440 -7.76 -1.09 -10.41
N GLY A 441 -8.76 -1.81 -9.91
CA GLY A 441 -9.21 -1.74 -8.52
C GLY A 441 -9.15 -3.11 -7.85
N GLU A 442 -9.26 -3.16 -6.52
CA GLU A 442 -9.39 -4.44 -5.81
C GLU A 442 -10.85 -4.91 -5.79
N ALA A 443 -11.06 -6.21 -6.01
CA ALA A 443 -12.36 -6.85 -6.08
C ALA A 443 -12.89 -7.16 -4.66
N ASP A 444 -13.12 -6.12 -3.89
CA ASP A 444 -13.72 -6.18 -2.55
C ASP A 444 -14.58 -4.94 -2.24
N VAL A 445 -15.06 -4.85 -1.00
CA VAL A 445 -15.93 -3.77 -0.52
C VAL A 445 -15.25 -2.39 -0.46
N ILE A 446 -13.92 -2.33 -0.49
CA ILE A 446 -13.13 -1.10 -0.46
C ILE A 446 -12.72 -0.70 -1.87
N GLY A 447 -12.21 -1.65 -2.65
CA GLY A 447 -11.65 -1.42 -3.98
C GLY A 447 -12.70 -1.08 -5.04
N LEU A 448 -13.91 -1.66 -4.98
CA LEU A 448 -14.97 -1.32 -5.93
C LEU A 448 -15.39 0.16 -5.83
N PRO A 449 -15.75 0.72 -4.64
CA PRO A 449 -16.03 2.15 -4.52
C PRO A 449 -14.86 3.04 -4.95
N ARG A 450 -13.61 2.64 -4.67
CA ARG A 450 -12.42 3.38 -5.12
C ARG A 450 -12.32 3.44 -6.64
N LEU A 451 -12.55 2.33 -7.33
CA LEU A 451 -12.49 2.29 -8.79
C LEU A 451 -13.64 3.10 -9.43
N ILE A 452 -14.84 3.05 -8.83
CA ILE A 452 -15.98 3.88 -9.27
C ILE A 452 -15.63 5.37 -9.15
N ASN A 453 -15.04 5.80 -8.02
CA ASN A 453 -14.66 7.20 -7.84
C ASN A 453 -13.53 7.61 -8.79
N LEU A 454 -12.53 6.75 -9.00
CA LEU A 454 -11.47 6.98 -9.98
C LEU A 454 -12.05 7.18 -11.40
N ALA A 455 -13.01 6.34 -11.78
CA ALA A 455 -13.66 6.44 -13.09
C ALA A 455 -14.48 7.73 -13.24
N ARG A 456 -15.11 8.23 -12.17
CA ARG A 456 -15.79 9.53 -12.17
C ARG A 456 -14.81 10.69 -12.28
N GLU A 457 -13.69 10.62 -11.58
CA GLU A 457 -12.64 11.62 -11.68
C GLU A 457 -12.09 11.67 -13.12
N VAL A 458 -11.82 10.51 -13.72
CA VAL A 458 -11.47 10.40 -15.14
C VAL A 458 -12.49 11.08 -16.06
N GLN A 459 -13.79 10.84 -15.86
CA GLN A 459 -14.84 11.50 -16.65
C GLN A 459 -14.86 13.03 -16.49
N SER A 460 -14.36 13.55 -15.37
CA SER A 460 -14.23 15.00 -15.12
C SER A 460 -12.95 15.61 -15.69
N ARG A 461 -12.00 14.79 -16.16
CA ARG A 461 -10.69 15.22 -16.68
C ARG A 461 -10.45 14.72 -18.11
N PRO A 462 -11.09 15.34 -19.11
CA PRO A 462 -10.96 14.92 -20.52
C PRO A 462 -9.55 15.14 -21.10
N ASP A 463 -8.70 15.89 -20.41
CA ASP A 463 -7.30 16.17 -20.74
C ASP A 463 -6.32 15.07 -20.28
N LEU A 464 -6.78 14.10 -19.49
CA LEU A 464 -5.93 13.06 -18.92
C LEU A 464 -5.40 12.06 -19.97
N PHE A 465 -6.15 11.86 -21.06
CA PHE A 465 -5.84 10.90 -22.10
C PHE A 465 -5.95 11.53 -23.49
N ALA A 466 -5.33 10.90 -24.49
CA ALA A 466 -5.64 11.20 -25.88
C ALA A 466 -7.09 10.79 -26.21
N PRO A 467 -7.79 11.48 -27.13
CA PRO A 467 -9.18 11.18 -27.47
C PRO A 467 -9.43 9.72 -27.92
N GLU A 468 -8.44 9.10 -28.54
CA GLU A 468 -8.47 7.73 -29.05
C GLU A 468 -8.03 6.65 -28.04
N THR A 469 -7.63 7.03 -26.82
CA THR A 469 -7.16 6.07 -25.80
C THR A 469 -8.29 5.14 -25.38
N ASP A 470 -8.05 3.83 -25.47
CA ASP A 470 -8.97 2.81 -24.97
C ASP A 470 -8.78 2.60 -23.46
N VAL A 471 -9.77 2.98 -22.65
CA VAL A 471 -9.70 2.87 -21.18
C VAL A 471 -10.53 1.68 -20.70
N GLN A 472 -9.86 0.72 -20.08
CA GLN A 472 -10.49 -0.49 -19.52
C GLN A 472 -10.48 -0.47 -18.00
N TYR A 473 -11.59 -0.88 -17.38
CA TYR A 473 -11.74 -0.94 -15.93
C TYR A 473 -11.82 -2.38 -15.46
N TRP A 474 -10.91 -2.78 -14.60
CA TRP A 474 -10.76 -4.16 -14.14
C TRP A 474 -10.71 -4.22 -12.61
N LEU A 475 -11.44 -5.18 -12.03
CA LEU A 475 -11.32 -5.50 -10.60
C LEU A 475 -10.45 -6.74 -10.45
N ASN A 476 -9.30 -6.58 -9.78
CA ASN A 476 -8.36 -7.66 -9.54
C ASN A 476 -8.60 -8.33 -8.18
N ARG A 477 -8.13 -9.56 -8.07
CA ARG A 477 -8.11 -10.36 -6.85
C ARG A 477 -9.48 -10.75 -6.29
N SER A 478 -10.41 -11.09 -7.18
CA SER A 478 -11.73 -11.57 -6.78
C SER A 478 -11.63 -12.89 -6.02
N ARG A 479 -12.17 -12.88 -4.80
CA ARG A 479 -12.19 -14.00 -3.86
C ARG A 479 -13.62 -14.24 -3.40
N ARG A 480 -14.04 -15.50 -3.40
CA ARG A 480 -15.39 -15.88 -2.94
C ARG A 480 -15.61 -15.50 -1.48
N GLU A 481 -14.58 -15.57 -0.65
CA GLU A 481 -14.64 -15.23 0.77
C GLU A 481 -14.82 -13.71 0.99
N ALA A 482 -14.28 -12.88 0.09
CA ALA A 482 -14.36 -11.42 0.21
C ALA A 482 -15.63 -10.83 -0.43
N ALA A 483 -16.11 -11.43 -1.53
CA ALA A 483 -17.20 -10.89 -2.34
C ALA A 483 -18.48 -11.76 -2.34
N GLY A 484 -18.45 -12.92 -1.66
CA GLY A 484 -19.58 -13.84 -1.54
C GLY A 484 -19.83 -14.69 -2.79
N PHE A 485 -21.02 -15.28 -2.88
CA PHE A 485 -21.41 -16.10 -4.04
C PHE A 485 -21.55 -15.25 -5.31
N ASN A 486 -21.03 -15.77 -6.43
CA ASN A 486 -20.97 -15.12 -7.75
C ASN A 486 -20.44 -13.66 -7.71
N PRO A 487 -19.17 -13.48 -7.32
CA PRO A 487 -18.61 -12.16 -7.05
C PRO A 487 -18.56 -11.27 -8.30
N GLU A 488 -18.28 -11.84 -9.47
CA GLU A 488 -18.22 -11.09 -10.73
C GLU A 488 -19.56 -10.44 -11.09
N ALA A 489 -20.66 -11.22 -11.10
CA ALA A 489 -21.98 -10.68 -11.45
C ALA A 489 -22.39 -9.54 -10.50
N LYS A 490 -22.16 -9.73 -9.19
CA LYS A 490 -22.45 -8.69 -8.18
C LYS A 490 -21.63 -7.43 -8.40
N MET A 491 -20.35 -7.54 -8.74
CA MET A 491 -19.50 -6.38 -8.99
C MET A 491 -19.96 -5.62 -10.23
N ARG A 492 -20.30 -6.34 -11.30
CA ARG A 492 -20.86 -5.74 -12.53
C ARG A 492 -22.19 -5.03 -12.25
N ASP A 493 -23.10 -5.66 -11.50
CA ASP A 493 -24.38 -5.06 -11.12
C ASP A 493 -24.20 -3.79 -10.30
N ASN A 494 -23.28 -3.80 -9.32
CA ASN A 494 -23.01 -2.61 -8.52
C ASN A 494 -22.36 -1.50 -9.35
N TRP A 495 -21.39 -1.83 -10.22
CA TRP A 495 -20.77 -0.88 -11.14
C TRP A 495 -21.81 -0.19 -12.03
N ALA A 496 -22.68 -0.97 -12.67
CA ALA A 496 -23.70 -0.48 -13.60
C ALA A 496 -24.75 0.44 -12.95
N ARG A 497 -24.91 0.41 -11.62
CA ARG A 497 -25.78 1.34 -10.88
C ARG A 497 -25.20 2.77 -10.82
N TYR A 498 -23.88 2.90 -10.94
CA TYR A 498 -23.19 4.17 -10.71
C TYR A 498 -22.55 4.76 -11.97
N LEU A 499 -22.26 3.94 -12.97
CA LEU A 499 -21.54 4.31 -14.19
C LEU A 499 -22.18 3.69 -15.43
N SER A 500 -22.23 4.46 -16.51
CA SER A 500 -22.72 4.02 -17.83
C SER A 500 -21.65 3.30 -18.67
N ILE A 501 -20.37 3.59 -18.41
CA ILE A 501 -19.25 2.86 -18.98
C ILE A 501 -19.21 1.44 -18.41
N PRO A 502 -18.87 0.41 -19.20
CA PRO A 502 -18.86 -0.97 -18.71
C PRO A 502 -17.65 -1.25 -17.82
N LEU A 503 -17.83 -2.11 -16.81
CA LEU A 503 -16.72 -2.79 -16.16
C LEU A 503 -16.19 -3.84 -17.14
N THR A 504 -14.91 -3.78 -17.51
CA THR A 504 -14.33 -4.70 -18.50
C THR A 504 -14.31 -6.12 -17.95
N GLY A 505 -13.76 -6.32 -16.75
CA GLY A 505 -13.71 -7.65 -16.14
C GLY A 505 -13.37 -7.71 -14.67
N VAL A 506 -13.49 -8.92 -14.14
CA VAL A 506 -13.18 -9.26 -12.75
C VAL A 506 -12.22 -10.45 -12.77
N ILE A 507 -11.03 -10.26 -12.22
CA ILE A 507 -9.92 -11.23 -12.29
C ILE A 507 -9.92 -12.08 -11.03
N PRO A 508 -9.97 -13.42 -11.13
CA PRO A 508 -9.95 -14.30 -9.96
C PRO A 508 -8.59 -14.26 -9.24
N TYR A 509 -8.60 -14.53 -7.93
CA TYR A 509 -7.37 -14.64 -7.13
C TYR A 509 -7.13 -16.07 -6.63
N GLU A 510 -5.96 -16.62 -6.97
CA GLU A 510 -5.45 -17.84 -6.36
C GLU A 510 -4.21 -17.54 -5.54
N ARG A 511 -4.40 -17.24 -4.25
CA ARG A 511 -3.33 -16.81 -3.34
C ARG A 511 -2.10 -17.72 -3.39
N LYS A 512 -2.29 -19.04 -3.28
CA LYS A 512 -1.18 -20.01 -3.25
C LYS A 512 -0.34 -19.96 -4.54
N VAL A 513 -0.98 -19.80 -5.69
CA VAL A 513 -0.30 -19.72 -6.99
C VAL A 513 0.44 -18.39 -7.08
N MET A 514 -0.23 -17.28 -6.77
CA MET A 514 0.36 -15.94 -6.86
C MET A 514 1.54 -15.75 -5.89
N ASP A 515 1.41 -16.22 -4.65
CA ASP A 515 2.48 -16.10 -3.65
C ASP A 515 3.71 -16.94 -4.04
N ARG A 516 3.51 -18.10 -4.68
CA ARG A 516 4.62 -18.90 -5.24
C ARG A 516 5.31 -18.15 -6.38
N LEU A 517 4.54 -17.63 -7.34
CA LEU A 517 5.08 -16.92 -8.49
C LEU A 517 5.90 -15.70 -8.07
N ARG A 518 5.39 -14.89 -7.13
CA ARG A 518 6.12 -13.73 -6.61
C ARG A 518 7.40 -14.11 -5.89
N ARG A 519 7.39 -15.18 -5.09
CA ARG A 519 8.59 -15.66 -4.40
C ARG A 519 9.69 -16.06 -5.38
N ASN A 520 9.30 -16.58 -6.54
CA ASN A 520 10.23 -17.10 -7.54
C ASN A 520 10.49 -16.10 -8.69
N GLY A 521 9.89 -14.91 -8.69
CA GLY A 521 9.97 -13.99 -9.83
C GLY A 521 9.41 -14.55 -11.16
N GLU A 522 8.47 -15.49 -11.11
CA GLU A 522 7.96 -16.20 -12.30
C GLU A 522 6.67 -15.58 -12.86
N ALA A 523 6.53 -15.58 -14.19
CA ALA A 523 5.26 -15.20 -14.82
C ALA A 523 4.25 -16.36 -14.71
N LEU A 524 2.97 -16.03 -14.50
CA LEU A 524 1.89 -17.02 -14.37
C LEU A 524 1.79 -17.95 -15.58
N LEU A 525 1.94 -17.38 -16.79
CA LEU A 525 1.86 -18.09 -18.05
C LEU A 525 2.88 -19.24 -18.15
N GLU A 526 4.03 -19.12 -17.49
CA GLU A 526 5.11 -20.11 -17.53
C GLU A 526 4.85 -21.34 -16.68
N VAL A 527 3.95 -21.23 -15.70
CA VAL A 527 3.64 -22.30 -14.76
C VAL A 527 2.21 -22.81 -14.94
N ALA A 528 1.27 -21.94 -15.30
CA ALA A 528 -0.13 -22.28 -15.48
C ALA A 528 -0.73 -21.54 -16.70
N PRO A 529 -0.33 -21.91 -17.93
CA PRO A 529 -0.73 -21.20 -19.15
C PRO A 529 -2.24 -21.23 -19.42
N ARG A 530 -2.96 -22.21 -18.86
CA ARG A 530 -4.42 -22.36 -19.00
C ARG A 530 -5.21 -21.76 -17.82
N HIS A 531 -4.55 -21.04 -16.92
CA HIS A 531 -5.21 -20.45 -15.75
C HIS A 531 -6.17 -19.34 -16.18
N ALA A 532 -7.33 -19.20 -15.51
CA ALA A 532 -8.37 -18.24 -15.90
C ALA A 532 -7.88 -16.77 -15.93
N VAL A 533 -6.91 -16.43 -15.10
CA VAL A 533 -6.26 -15.11 -15.09
C VAL A 533 -5.53 -14.81 -16.41
N VAL A 534 -4.94 -15.82 -17.07
CA VAL A 534 -4.26 -15.63 -18.36
C VAL A 534 -5.24 -15.18 -19.44
N GLN A 535 -6.47 -15.70 -19.44
CA GLN A 535 -7.52 -15.25 -20.35
C GLN A 535 -7.87 -13.76 -20.15
N SER A 536 -7.78 -13.27 -18.92
CA SER A 536 -7.96 -11.84 -18.63
C SER A 536 -6.81 -11.01 -19.22
N PHE A 537 -5.58 -11.51 -19.17
CA PHE A 537 -4.42 -10.85 -19.79
C PHE A 537 -4.52 -10.81 -21.32
N GLU A 538 -4.98 -11.91 -21.94
CA GLU A 538 -5.25 -11.96 -23.39
C GLU A 538 -6.31 -10.92 -23.79
N ALA A 539 -7.40 -10.80 -23.02
CA ALA A 539 -8.42 -9.79 -23.25
C ALA A 539 -7.90 -8.35 -23.07
N MET A 540 -7.03 -8.11 -22.10
CA MET A 540 -6.40 -6.78 -21.90
C MET A 540 -5.53 -6.35 -23.08
N LEU A 541 -4.88 -7.29 -23.78
CA LEU A 541 -4.00 -6.99 -24.92
C LEU A 541 -4.68 -7.18 -26.28
N GLU A 542 -5.97 -7.54 -26.31
CA GLU A 542 -6.71 -7.76 -27.55
C GLU A 542 -6.66 -6.51 -28.45
N GLY A 543 -6.13 -6.69 -29.66
CA GLY A 543 -6.00 -5.61 -30.64
C GLY A 543 -4.79 -4.68 -30.42
N MET A 544 -3.91 -4.95 -29.44
CA MET A 544 -2.74 -4.10 -29.19
C MET A 544 -1.51 -4.44 -30.02
N TYR A 545 -1.47 -5.63 -30.61
CA TYR A 545 -0.32 -6.05 -31.41
C TYR A 545 -0.35 -5.44 -32.81
N ALA A 546 0.75 -4.78 -33.19
CA ALA A 546 0.95 -4.30 -34.55
C ALA A 546 1.09 -5.46 -35.55
N VAL A 547 1.66 -6.58 -35.09
CA VAL A 547 1.90 -7.80 -35.87
C VAL A 547 1.17 -8.96 -35.20
N ARG A 548 0.14 -9.50 -35.85
CA ARG A 548 -0.44 -10.78 -35.41
C ARG A 548 0.56 -11.89 -35.72
N PRO A 549 0.95 -12.74 -34.75
CA PRO A 549 1.75 -13.91 -35.07
C PRO A 549 1.02 -14.76 -36.11
N ILE A 550 1.75 -15.20 -37.13
CA ILE A 550 1.21 -16.15 -38.12
C ILE A 550 1.06 -17.48 -37.38
N VAL A 551 -0.19 -17.92 -37.21
CA VAL A 551 -0.57 -19.18 -36.53
C VAL A 551 -0.11 -20.38 -37.34
#